data_AF-A0A940F812-F1
#
_entry.id   AF-A0A940F812-F1
#
_cell.length_a   1.000
_cell.length_b   1.000
_cell.length_c   1.000
_cell.angle_alpha   90.00
_cell.angle_beta   90.00
_cell.angle_gamma   90.00
#
_symmetry.space_group_name_H-M   'P 1'
#
loop_
_entity.id
_entity.type
_entity.pdbx_description
1 polymer ?
#
loop_
_entity_poly.entity_id
_entity_poly.type
_entity_poly.pdbx_seq_one_letter_code
_entity_poly.pdbx_strand_id
1 'polypeptide(L)'
;MRAASLLAAATASAWVTGCGVGAGEQAGGVHLRVTDDFGAKVITEPAKPKQGGSDTVMRLLQRNADVQTRYGGGFVQAVDGLAGRSVDEQVDWFYYVNGLLAERGAAAWRVEDGDRIWWDRHRWDTAQVNAVVGDFPQPMKDGVDGRWTGALLDCRSTVEVCAAAKRKLEDAGVTVTTGKAVADAKQTRVVVGAWGTIANAAPELAGLTDGPATSGVFARVGDRGDIAPLDAAGETLVQTDLLGDGLVAALWDGSSSPVWVVTGPEDGAVSAAVAALNAPALAGRAAVRVVAGRAQPLPLREGEIGRKVDGS
;
A
#
# COMPACT_ATOMS: atom_id res chain seq x y z
N MET A 1 -49.43 73.76 3.22
CA MET A 1 -48.82 73.76 1.87
C MET A 1 -47.64 72.79 1.89
N ARG A 2 -47.52 71.69 1.16
CA ARG A 2 -48.42 70.88 0.32
C ARG A 2 -48.13 69.42 0.73
N ALA A 3 -49.16 68.64 0.97
CA ALA A 3 -49.06 67.18 1.08
C ALA A 3 -49.06 66.60 -0.35
N ALA A 4 -48.19 65.64 -0.63
CA ALA A 4 -48.25 64.80 -1.81
C ALA A 4 -47.82 63.38 -1.43
N SER A 5 -48.80 62.50 -1.31
CA SER A 5 -48.63 61.06 -1.15
C SER A 5 -48.30 60.44 -2.50
N LEU A 6 -47.26 59.60 -2.55
CA LEU A 6 -46.95 58.75 -3.70
C LEU A 6 -46.81 57.30 -3.24
N LEU A 7 -47.52 56.44 -3.95
CA LEU A 7 -47.48 54.97 -3.91
C LEU A 7 -46.06 54.43 -4.09
N ALA A 8 -45.76 53.29 -3.47
CA ALA A 8 -44.77 52.35 -3.98
C ALA A 8 -45.18 50.90 -3.69
N ALA A 9 -45.02 50.07 -4.72
CA ALA A 9 -45.53 48.71 -4.86
C ALA A 9 -44.78 47.69 -3.99
N ALA A 10 -45.51 46.65 -3.56
CA ALA A 10 -44.96 45.49 -2.90
C ALA A 10 -44.39 44.51 -3.93
N THR A 11 -43.07 44.39 -3.97
CA THR A 11 -42.33 43.34 -4.69
C THR A 11 -41.89 42.25 -3.71
N ALA A 12 -42.41 41.04 -3.88
CA ALA A 12 -41.96 39.85 -3.15
C ALA A 12 -40.69 39.29 -3.81
N SER A 13 -39.55 39.41 -3.13
CA SER A 13 -38.29 38.81 -3.56
C SER A 13 -38.14 37.38 -3.03
N ALA A 14 -38.24 36.40 -3.91
CA ALA A 14 -37.85 35.02 -3.62
C ALA A 14 -36.32 34.89 -3.71
N TRP A 15 -35.67 34.66 -2.58
CA TRP A 15 -34.27 34.25 -2.52
C TRP A 15 -34.21 32.72 -2.58
N VAL A 16 -33.85 32.17 -3.73
CA VAL A 16 -33.32 30.79 -3.83
C VAL A 16 -31.88 30.90 -4.33
N THR A 17 -30.96 31.18 -3.41
CA THR A 17 -29.53 30.95 -3.62
C THR A 17 -29.23 29.50 -3.26
N GLY A 18 -29.13 28.66 -4.29
CA GLY A 18 -28.78 27.25 -4.16
C GLY A 18 -27.96 26.76 -5.33
N CYS A 19 -27.01 27.57 -5.83
CA CYS A 19 -25.91 27.06 -6.63
C CYS A 19 -24.95 26.33 -5.69
N GLY A 20 -25.26 25.08 -5.37
CA GLY A 20 -24.30 24.13 -4.83
C GLY A 20 -23.28 23.85 -5.93
N VAL A 21 -22.26 24.70 -6.02
CA VAL A 21 -21.03 24.40 -6.73
C VAL A 21 -20.50 23.13 -6.09
N GLY A 22 -20.55 22.03 -6.82
CA GLY A 22 -19.98 20.77 -6.40
C GLY A 22 -18.57 21.04 -5.90
N ALA A 23 -18.25 20.55 -4.70
CA ALA A 23 -16.89 20.45 -4.24
C ALA A 23 -16.14 19.66 -5.32
N GLY A 24 -15.42 20.39 -6.18
CA GLY A 24 -14.53 19.79 -7.16
C GLY A 24 -13.60 18.84 -6.40
N GLU A 25 -13.39 17.67 -6.98
CA GLU A 25 -12.41 16.68 -6.57
C GLU A 25 -11.17 17.41 -6.03
N GLN A 26 -10.82 17.18 -4.76
CA GLN A 26 -9.62 17.83 -4.22
C GLN A 26 -8.45 17.36 -5.10
N ALA A 27 -7.81 18.31 -5.79
CA ALA A 27 -6.55 18.06 -6.46
C ALA A 27 -5.63 17.35 -5.46
N GLY A 28 -5.24 16.13 -5.82
CA GLY A 28 -4.69 15.16 -4.88
C GLY A 28 -3.27 15.54 -4.51
N GLY A 29 -3.10 16.29 -3.43
CA GLY A 29 -1.76 16.60 -2.93
C GLY A 29 -0.98 15.34 -2.58
N VAL A 30 0.35 15.45 -2.60
CA VAL A 30 1.27 14.38 -2.18
C VAL A 30 0.91 13.89 -0.78
N HIS A 31 0.95 12.58 -0.58
CA HIS A 31 0.79 11.95 0.71
C HIS A 31 2.17 11.62 1.30
N LEU A 32 2.35 11.86 2.60
CA LEU A 32 3.54 11.46 3.33
C LEU A 32 3.13 10.63 4.55
N ARG A 33 3.69 9.43 4.65
CA ARG A 33 3.63 8.60 5.86
C ARG A 33 5.05 8.27 6.31
N VAL A 34 5.30 8.39 7.61
CA VAL A 34 6.55 8.00 8.27
C VAL A 34 6.19 7.04 9.39
N THR A 35 6.74 5.84 9.35
CA THR A 35 6.45 4.78 10.34
C THR A 35 7.71 4.08 10.84
N ASP A 36 7.53 3.34 11.91
CA ASP A 36 8.49 2.39 12.47
C ASP A 36 7.89 0.98 12.39
N ASP A 37 8.76 0.00 12.17
CA ASP A 37 8.48 -1.44 12.20
C ASP A 37 7.39 -1.87 11.19
N PHE A 38 7.68 -1.71 9.90
CA PHE A 38 6.81 -2.14 8.79
C PHE A 38 5.40 -1.54 8.87
N GLY A 39 5.30 -0.28 9.29
CA GLY A 39 4.04 0.43 9.46
C GLY A 39 3.35 0.22 10.80
N ALA A 40 3.97 -0.47 11.75
CA ALA A 40 3.40 -0.74 13.06
C ALA A 40 3.09 0.50 13.88
N LYS A 41 3.99 1.46 13.82
CA LYS A 41 3.87 2.70 14.56
C LYS A 41 3.97 3.86 13.60
N VAL A 42 2.89 4.63 13.49
CA VAL A 42 2.93 5.91 12.78
C VAL A 42 3.72 6.90 13.64
N ILE A 43 4.79 7.44 13.06
CA ILE A 43 5.60 8.51 13.64
C ILE A 43 4.98 9.84 13.21
N THR A 44 4.78 10.01 11.90
CA THR A 44 4.29 11.24 11.29
C THR A 44 3.43 10.92 10.06
N GLU A 45 2.21 11.45 10.01
CA GLU A 45 1.30 11.34 8.85
C GLU A 45 0.42 12.59 8.77
N PRO A 46 0.94 13.71 8.25
CA PRO A 46 0.20 14.95 8.20
C PRO A 46 -0.93 14.85 7.17
N ALA A 47 -2.15 15.26 7.55
CA ALA A 47 -3.31 15.27 6.64
C ALA A 47 -3.10 16.12 5.37
N LYS A 48 -2.21 17.12 5.44
CA LYS A 48 -1.73 17.93 4.32
C LYS A 48 -0.23 18.17 4.50
N PRO A 49 0.65 17.34 3.90
CA PRO A 49 2.09 17.55 4.01
C PRO A 49 2.50 18.93 3.49
N LYS A 50 3.43 19.58 4.19
CA LYS A 50 4.07 20.82 3.71
C LYS A 50 4.93 20.47 2.50
N GLN A 51 4.64 21.07 1.36
CA GLN A 51 5.33 20.83 0.10
C GLN A 51 5.57 22.14 -0.68
N GLY A 52 6.55 22.13 -1.57
CA GLY A 52 6.78 23.11 -2.62
C GLY A 52 6.80 22.44 -4.00
N GLY A 53 6.50 23.20 -5.06
CA GLY A 53 6.28 22.66 -6.42
C GLY A 53 7.50 22.04 -7.12
N SER A 54 8.64 21.91 -6.44
CA SER A 54 9.84 21.24 -6.95
C SER A 54 10.53 20.42 -5.86
N ASP A 55 9.80 20.04 -4.82
CA ASP A 55 10.38 19.27 -3.73
C ASP A 55 10.81 17.90 -4.23
N THR A 56 11.91 17.42 -3.64
CA THR A 56 12.29 16.02 -3.73
C THR A 56 11.71 15.25 -2.55
N VAL A 57 11.72 13.93 -2.59
CA VAL A 57 11.27 13.08 -1.47
C VAL A 57 11.98 13.46 -0.17
N MET A 58 13.29 13.76 -0.23
CA MET A 58 14.06 14.26 0.91
C MET A 58 13.57 15.63 1.41
N ARG A 59 13.28 16.56 0.50
CA ARG A 59 12.79 17.91 0.87
C ARG A 59 11.38 17.85 1.45
N LEU A 60 10.52 16.99 0.91
CA LEU A 60 9.21 16.70 1.47
C LEU A 60 9.35 16.19 2.91
N LEU A 61 10.23 15.21 3.15
CA LEU A 61 10.46 14.68 4.51
C LEU A 61 10.98 15.78 5.46
N GLN A 62 12.03 16.52 5.06
CA GLN A 62 12.64 17.59 5.87
C GLN A 62 11.69 18.74 6.24
N ARG A 63 10.63 18.96 5.45
CA ARG A 63 9.61 19.98 5.78
C ARG A 63 8.62 19.51 6.84
N ASN A 64 8.48 18.20 7.02
CA ASN A 64 7.43 17.59 7.81
C ASN A 64 7.94 16.82 9.03
N ALA A 65 9.26 16.58 9.13
CA ALA A 65 9.91 15.91 10.24
C ALA A 65 11.33 16.47 10.47
N ASP A 66 11.90 16.25 11.66
CA ASP A 66 13.31 16.52 11.92
C ASP A 66 14.17 15.40 11.34
N VAL A 67 15.04 15.71 10.38
CA VAL A 67 15.81 14.72 9.62
C VAL A 67 17.31 14.92 9.82
N GLN A 68 17.97 13.89 10.34
CA GLN A 68 19.43 13.82 10.37
C GLN A 68 19.92 12.98 9.20
N THR A 69 20.99 13.43 8.56
CA THR A 69 21.53 12.77 7.35
C THR A 69 23.02 12.45 7.49
N ARG A 70 23.49 11.49 6.69
CA ARG A 70 24.91 11.12 6.54
C ARG A 70 25.35 11.20 5.08
N TYR A 71 26.66 11.00 4.85
CA TYR A 71 27.28 10.87 3.53
C TYR A 71 26.94 12.03 2.57
N GLY A 72 27.09 13.27 3.04
CA GLY A 72 26.82 14.45 2.23
C GLY A 72 25.33 14.77 2.05
N GLY A 73 24.45 14.19 2.86
CA GLY A 73 23.02 14.55 2.92
C GLY A 73 22.08 13.65 2.12
N GLY A 74 22.62 12.66 1.41
CA GLY A 74 21.83 11.75 0.56
C GLY A 74 21.18 10.60 1.32
N PHE A 75 21.61 10.34 2.55
CA PHE A 75 21.20 9.19 3.34
C PHE A 75 20.52 9.64 4.64
N VAL A 76 19.30 9.15 4.92
CA VAL A 76 18.58 9.45 6.16
C VAL A 76 19.15 8.58 7.28
N GLN A 77 19.70 9.23 8.31
CA GLN A 77 20.18 8.55 9.50
C GLN A 77 19.09 8.47 10.57
N ALA A 78 18.33 9.54 10.77
CA ALA A 78 17.28 9.59 11.77
C ALA A 78 16.12 10.49 11.32
N VAL A 79 14.91 10.14 11.76
CA VAL A 79 13.71 10.97 11.62
C VAL A 79 13.05 11.10 12.99
N ASP A 80 12.76 12.32 13.42
CA ASP A 80 12.14 12.65 14.72
C ASP A 80 12.81 11.92 15.91
N GLY A 81 14.15 11.85 15.88
CA GLY A 81 14.99 11.22 16.91
C GLY A 81 15.15 9.70 16.81
N LEU A 82 14.47 9.03 15.87
CA LEU A 82 14.59 7.59 15.64
C LEU A 82 15.66 7.29 14.60
N ALA A 83 16.81 6.81 15.07
CA ALA A 83 17.96 6.50 14.21
C ALA A 83 17.92 5.08 13.64
N GLY A 84 18.44 4.93 12.43
CA GLY A 84 18.97 3.65 11.96
C GLY A 84 20.04 3.15 12.92
N ARG A 85 20.05 1.85 13.15
CA ARG A 85 21.03 1.13 13.97
C ARG A 85 21.62 0.08 13.06
N SER A 86 22.93 0.09 12.85
CA SER A 86 23.62 -0.87 11.95
C SER A 86 24.68 -1.71 12.67
N VAL A 87 25.02 -1.36 13.92
CA VAL A 87 26.08 -2.03 14.69
C VAL A 87 25.53 -3.19 15.51
N ASP A 88 24.44 -2.96 16.26
CA ASP A 88 23.85 -3.96 17.17
C ASP A 88 22.54 -4.55 16.63
N GLU A 89 21.91 -3.86 15.70
CA GLU A 89 20.71 -4.27 14.97
C GLU A 89 20.93 -3.88 13.51
N GLN A 90 20.25 -4.54 12.57
CA GLN A 90 20.30 -4.18 11.14
C GLN A 90 19.00 -3.45 10.79
N VAL A 91 18.83 -2.24 11.34
CA VAL A 91 17.63 -1.40 11.19
C VAL A 91 18.00 -0.12 10.46
N ASP A 92 17.26 0.21 9.41
CA ASP A 92 17.51 1.44 8.65
C ASP A 92 16.22 2.07 8.12
N TRP A 93 16.37 3.26 7.53
CA TRP A 93 15.29 3.99 6.88
C TRP A 93 15.19 3.63 5.41
N PHE A 94 14.03 3.09 5.04
CA PHE A 94 13.66 2.81 3.66
C PHE A 94 12.53 3.74 3.24
N TYR A 95 12.42 3.99 1.94
CA TYR A 95 11.30 4.76 1.43
C TYR A 95 10.73 4.15 0.16
N TYR A 96 9.41 4.27 0.06
CA TYR A 96 8.59 3.77 -1.02
C TYR A 96 7.96 4.95 -1.75
N VAL A 97 7.88 4.84 -3.07
CA VAL A 97 7.13 5.74 -3.93
C VAL A 97 6.03 4.90 -4.57
N ASN A 98 4.78 5.24 -4.27
CA ASN A 98 3.60 4.53 -4.76
C ASN A 98 3.73 3.01 -4.55
N GLY A 99 4.16 2.61 -3.34
CA GLY A 99 4.24 1.22 -2.91
C GLY A 99 5.44 0.42 -3.41
N LEU A 100 6.39 1.03 -4.12
CA LEU A 100 7.62 0.36 -4.56
C LEU A 100 8.83 0.97 -3.88
N LEU A 101 9.74 0.12 -3.43
CA LEU A 101 10.98 0.55 -2.80
C LEU A 101 11.77 1.42 -3.78
N ALA A 102 12.22 2.57 -3.33
CA ALA A 102 12.87 3.50 -4.23
C ALA A 102 14.26 3.03 -4.68
N GLU A 103 14.50 3.08 -5.98
CA GLU A 103 15.79 2.72 -6.60
C GLU A 103 16.79 3.89 -6.68
N ARG A 104 16.37 5.09 -6.26
CA ARG A 104 17.18 6.31 -6.31
C ARG A 104 17.30 6.88 -4.91
N GLY A 105 18.25 7.79 -4.70
CA GLY A 105 18.31 8.53 -3.45
C GLY A 105 17.16 9.54 -3.34
N ALA A 106 16.63 9.74 -2.13
CA ALA A 106 15.51 10.64 -1.87
C ALA A 106 15.78 12.10 -2.26
N ALA A 107 17.05 12.51 -2.34
CA ALA A 107 17.44 13.84 -2.80
C ALA A 107 17.38 14.01 -4.33
N ALA A 108 17.29 12.92 -5.09
CA ALA A 108 17.21 12.91 -6.56
C ALA A 108 15.79 12.62 -7.09
N TRP A 109 14.89 12.14 -6.23
CA TRP A 109 13.52 11.81 -6.60
C TRP A 109 12.60 13.03 -6.43
N ARG A 110 12.04 13.58 -7.50
CA ARG A 110 11.03 14.66 -7.42
C ARG A 110 9.66 14.06 -7.12
N VAL A 111 8.92 14.69 -6.22
CA VAL A 111 7.55 14.26 -5.92
C VAL A 111 6.59 14.89 -6.93
N GLU A 112 5.68 14.08 -7.43
CA GLU A 112 4.62 14.49 -8.36
C GLU A 112 3.28 14.53 -7.62
N ASP A 113 2.32 15.31 -8.14
CA ASP A 113 0.97 15.36 -7.55
C ASP A 113 0.33 13.96 -7.56
N GLY A 114 -0.33 13.60 -6.47
CA GLY A 114 -0.91 12.26 -6.26
C GLY A 114 0.04 11.22 -5.68
N ASP A 115 1.36 11.46 -5.66
CA ASP A 115 2.33 10.52 -5.11
C ASP A 115 2.04 10.19 -3.65
N ARG A 116 2.18 8.91 -3.31
CA ARG A 116 2.23 8.41 -1.94
C ARG A 116 3.67 8.06 -1.61
N ILE A 117 4.23 8.83 -0.69
CA ILE A 117 5.57 8.64 -0.16
C ILE A 117 5.45 8.00 1.21
N TRP A 118 6.00 6.81 1.35
CA TRP A 118 6.05 6.10 2.62
C TRP A 118 7.49 5.89 3.05
N TRP A 119 7.91 6.52 4.15
CA TRP A 119 9.13 6.21 4.86
C TRP A 119 8.85 5.21 5.97
N ASP A 120 9.63 4.14 6.05
CA ASP A 120 9.53 3.18 7.14
C ASP A 120 10.92 2.86 7.67
N ARG A 121 11.05 2.91 9.00
CA ARG A 121 12.23 2.42 9.70
C ARG A 121 11.99 0.97 10.10
N HIS A 122 12.75 0.05 9.52
CA HIS A 122 12.61 -1.37 9.82
C HIS A 122 13.92 -2.13 9.71
N ARG A 123 13.89 -3.36 10.21
CA ARG A 123 15.00 -4.30 10.10
C ARG A 123 15.10 -4.90 8.70
N TRP A 124 16.32 -5.06 8.20
CA TRP A 124 16.57 -5.56 6.84
C TRP A 124 17.39 -6.85 6.80
N ASP A 125 17.76 -7.39 7.95
CA ASP A 125 18.50 -8.66 8.09
C ASP A 125 17.70 -9.89 7.66
N THR A 126 16.38 -9.87 7.84
CA THR A 126 15.51 -10.99 7.47
C THR A 126 15.13 -10.94 5.99
N ALA A 127 14.82 -9.75 5.46
CA ALA A 127 14.34 -9.58 4.10
C ALA A 127 14.41 -8.12 3.64
N GLN A 128 14.57 -7.94 2.33
CA GLN A 128 14.31 -6.66 1.68
C GLN A 128 12.86 -6.63 1.18
N VAL A 129 12.08 -5.66 1.65
CA VAL A 129 10.69 -5.47 1.21
C VAL A 129 10.67 -4.51 0.03
N ASN A 130 10.60 -5.07 -1.18
CA ASN A 130 10.67 -4.28 -2.43
C ASN A 130 9.33 -3.67 -2.86
N ALA A 131 8.21 -4.23 -2.40
CA ALA A 131 6.89 -3.73 -2.71
C ALA A 131 5.95 -3.89 -1.52
N VAL A 132 5.03 -2.94 -1.36
CA VAL A 132 4.12 -2.88 -0.22
C VAL A 132 2.70 -2.57 -0.64
N VAL A 133 1.73 -3.13 0.10
CA VAL A 133 0.31 -2.88 -0.16
C VAL A 133 -0.19 -1.55 0.43
N GLY A 134 0.58 -0.95 1.33
CA GLY A 134 0.28 0.24 2.11
C GLY A 134 -0.12 1.48 1.33
N ASP A 135 0.34 1.56 0.08
CA ASP A 135 0.11 2.69 -0.82
C ASP A 135 -1.03 2.47 -1.81
N PHE A 136 -1.81 1.38 -1.67
CA PHE A 136 -3.00 1.15 -2.48
C PHE A 136 -3.92 2.39 -2.61
N PRO A 137 -4.38 2.77 -3.81
CA PRO A 137 -4.21 2.07 -5.09
C PRO A 137 -3.02 2.56 -5.92
N GLN A 138 -2.16 3.43 -5.38
CA GLN A 138 -1.21 4.20 -6.17
C GLN A 138 -0.25 3.42 -7.07
N PRO A 139 0.31 2.26 -6.66
CA PRO A 139 1.19 1.49 -7.54
C PRO A 139 0.55 1.11 -8.89
N MET A 140 -0.79 1.06 -8.94
CA MET A 140 -1.57 0.73 -10.14
C MET A 140 -2.28 1.95 -10.74
N LYS A 141 -2.59 2.98 -9.96
CA LYS A 141 -3.34 4.14 -10.45
C LYS A 141 -2.41 5.06 -11.24
N ASP A 142 -1.45 5.66 -10.54
CA ASP A 142 -0.51 6.62 -11.14
C ASP A 142 0.88 5.99 -11.35
N GLY A 143 1.14 4.82 -10.74
CA GLY A 143 2.36 4.05 -10.97
C GLY A 143 3.61 4.75 -10.46
N VAL A 144 4.76 4.56 -11.10
CA VAL A 144 6.02 5.22 -10.72
C VAL A 144 6.72 5.76 -11.98
N ASP A 145 7.02 7.06 -12.01
CA ASP A 145 7.58 7.75 -13.19
C ASP A 145 6.74 7.52 -14.47
N GLY A 146 5.41 7.44 -14.34
CA GLY A 146 4.50 7.12 -15.45
C GLY A 146 4.61 5.69 -15.99
N ARG A 147 5.36 4.80 -15.32
CA ARG A 147 5.39 3.36 -15.58
C ARG A 147 4.33 2.65 -14.75
N TRP A 148 3.84 1.53 -15.30
CA TRP A 148 2.92 0.60 -14.64
C TRP A 148 1.54 1.19 -14.33
N THR A 149 1.07 2.14 -15.14
CA THR A 149 -0.25 2.75 -14.99
C THR A 149 -1.35 1.78 -15.44
N GLY A 150 -2.35 1.61 -14.58
CA GLY A 150 -3.40 0.60 -14.70
C GLY A 150 -3.00 -0.77 -14.17
N ALA A 151 -4.02 -1.62 -14.00
CA ALA A 151 -3.88 -3.00 -13.57
C ALA A 151 -4.28 -3.97 -14.69
N LEU A 152 -3.45 -4.98 -14.93
CA LEU A 152 -3.82 -6.17 -15.68
C LEU A 152 -4.29 -7.25 -14.69
N LEU A 153 -5.59 -7.50 -14.66
CA LEU A 153 -6.21 -8.51 -13.81
C LEU A 153 -6.13 -9.90 -14.48
N ASP A 154 -5.23 -10.75 -13.97
CA ASP A 154 -5.17 -12.20 -14.25
C ASP A 154 -5.93 -12.93 -13.15
N CYS A 155 -7.26 -12.95 -13.26
CA CYS A 155 -8.12 -13.63 -12.30
C CYS A 155 -8.45 -15.06 -12.75
N ARG A 156 -8.18 -16.03 -11.87
CA ARG A 156 -8.38 -17.48 -12.05
C ARG A 156 -9.21 -18.06 -10.90
N SER A 157 -10.30 -17.37 -10.56
CA SER A 157 -11.27 -17.77 -9.54
C SER A 157 -12.68 -17.82 -10.16
N THR A 158 -13.73 -17.87 -9.34
CA THR A 158 -15.12 -17.83 -9.81
C THR A 158 -15.44 -16.50 -10.49
N VAL A 159 -16.50 -16.50 -11.31
CA VAL A 159 -16.97 -15.29 -12.02
C VAL A 159 -17.28 -14.16 -11.03
N GLU A 160 -17.87 -14.50 -9.88
CA GLU A 160 -18.25 -13.56 -8.84
C GLU A 160 -17.02 -12.92 -8.17
N VAL A 161 -16.01 -13.74 -7.83
CA VAL A 161 -14.77 -13.26 -7.22
C VAL A 161 -14.00 -12.38 -8.20
N CYS A 162 -13.91 -12.78 -9.47
CA CYS A 162 -13.24 -11.98 -10.49
C CYS A 162 -13.95 -10.64 -10.77
N ALA A 163 -15.27 -10.65 -10.83
CA ALA A 163 -16.06 -9.42 -10.96
C ALA A 163 -15.89 -8.50 -9.73
N ALA A 164 -15.84 -9.07 -8.52
CA ALA A 164 -15.60 -8.31 -7.29
C ALA A 164 -14.19 -7.69 -7.25
N ALA A 165 -13.16 -8.44 -7.65
CA ALA A 165 -11.79 -7.94 -7.72
C ALA A 165 -11.66 -6.77 -8.71
N LYS A 166 -12.21 -6.94 -9.93
CA LYS A 166 -12.26 -5.89 -10.93
C LYS A 166 -12.96 -4.63 -10.39
N ARG A 167 -14.14 -4.79 -9.80
CA ARG A 167 -14.90 -3.68 -9.23
C ARG A 167 -14.13 -2.96 -8.12
N LYS A 168 -13.46 -3.67 -7.21
CA LYS A 168 -12.67 -3.07 -6.13
C LYS A 168 -11.55 -2.17 -6.65
N LEU A 169 -10.88 -2.59 -7.72
CA LEU A 169 -9.82 -1.81 -8.38
C LEU A 169 -10.41 -0.59 -9.11
N GLU A 170 -11.50 -0.77 -9.86
CA GLU A 170 -12.16 0.32 -10.60
C GLU A 170 -12.76 1.37 -9.65
N ASP A 171 -13.40 0.95 -8.55
CA ASP A 171 -13.93 1.83 -7.49
C ASP A 171 -12.81 2.64 -6.81
N ALA A 172 -11.58 2.14 -6.83
CA ALA A 172 -10.39 2.84 -6.34
C ALA A 172 -9.76 3.77 -7.39
N GLY A 173 -10.36 3.87 -8.59
CA GLY A 173 -9.89 4.72 -9.69
C GLY A 173 -8.78 4.09 -10.55
N VAL A 174 -8.56 2.77 -10.44
CA VAL A 174 -7.58 2.06 -11.28
C VAL A 174 -8.21 1.70 -12.62
N THR A 175 -7.49 1.97 -13.72
CA THR A 175 -7.88 1.44 -15.04
C THR A 175 -7.57 -0.05 -15.10
N VAL A 176 -8.57 -0.91 -15.26
CA VAL A 176 -8.39 -2.37 -15.26
C VAL A 176 -8.58 -2.96 -16.65
N THR A 177 -7.59 -3.74 -17.08
CA THR A 177 -7.70 -4.67 -18.21
C THR A 177 -7.74 -6.11 -17.68
N THR A 178 -8.38 -7.04 -18.38
CA THR A 178 -8.48 -8.45 -17.96
C THR A 178 -7.80 -9.35 -18.97
N GLY A 179 -6.98 -10.29 -18.50
CA GLY A 179 -6.32 -11.25 -19.38
C GLY A 179 -5.03 -11.81 -18.80
N LYS A 180 -4.32 -12.59 -19.61
CA LYS A 180 -2.98 -13.09 -19.25
C LYS A 180 -1.95 -11.99 -19.47
N ALA A 181 -0.89 -12.01 -18.65
CA ALA A 181 0.27 -11.15 -18.83
C ALA A 181 0.85 -11.28 -20.24
N VAL A 182 1.10 -10.13 -20.85
CA VAL A 182 1.92 -9.99 -22.05
C VAL A 182 3.32 -9.53 -21.63
N ALA A 183 4.33 -9.94 -22.39
CA ALA A 183 5.68 -9.41 -22.22
C ALA A 183 5.67 -7.88 -22.31
N ASP A 184 6.50 -7.22 -21.49
CA ASP A 184 6.64 -5.75 -21.44
C ASP A 184 5.35 -4.98 -21.08
N ALA A 185 4.43 -5.63 -20.36
CA ALA A 185 3.21 -4.98 -19.89
C ALA A 185 3.54 -3.72 -19.08
N LYS A 186 3.02 -2.58 -19.55
CA LYS A 186 3.13 -1.28 -18.85
C LYS A 186 2.10 -1.11 -17.74
N GLN A 187 1.62 -2.22 -17.18
CA GLN A 187 0.58 -2.26 -16.14
C GLN A 187 1.07 -3.17 -15.01
N THR A 188 0.77 -2.82 -13.78
CA THR A 188 0.92 -3.75 -12.65
C THR A 188 0.04 -4.98 -12.90
N ARG A 189 0.59 -6.17 -12.66
CA ARG A 189 -0.18 -7.40 -12.79
C ARG A 189 -0.87 -7.70 -11.46
N VAL A 190 -2.18 -7.94 -11.47
CA VAL A 190 -2.94 -8.38 -10.29
C VAL A 190 -3.39 -9.81 -10.53
N VAL A 191 -2.80 -10.75 -9.81
CA VAL A 191 -3.12 -12.18 -9.88
C VAL A 191 -4.09 -12.53 -8.77
N VAL A 192 -5.26 -13.09 -9.12
CA VAL A 192 -6.32 -13.43 -8.16
C VAL A 192 -6.73 -14.88 -8.33
N GLY A 193 -6.73 -15.66 -7.25
CA GLY A 193 -7.22 -17.03 -7.27
C GLY A 193 -6.64 -17.90 -6.16
N ALA A 194 -7.22 -19.10 -6.00
CA ALA A 194 -6.73 -20.07 -5.04
C ALA A 194 -5.29 -20.48 -5.39
N TRP A 195 -4.45 -20.69 -4.38
CA TRP A 195 -3.01 -20.89 -4.57
C TRP A 195 -2.70 -22.02 -5.56
N GLY A 196 -3.38 -23.16 -5.43
CA GLY A 196 -3.21 -24.32 -6.33
C GLY A 196 -3.51 -24.02 -7.81
N THR A 197 -4.20 -22.92 -8.12
CA THR A 197 -4.49 -22.47 -9.49
C THR A 197 -3.51 -21.39 -9.99
N ILE A 198 -2.98 -20.58 -9.07
CA ILE A 198 -2.19 -19.40 -9.43
C ILE A 198 -0.69 -19.48 -9.12
N ALA A 199 -0.22 -20.50 -8.39
CA ALA A 199 1.18 -20.59 -7.95
C ALA A 199 2.20 -20.40 -9.09
N ASN A 200 1.87 -20.86 -10.30
CA ASN A 200 2.71 -20.73 -11.50
C ASN A 200 2.26 -19.61 -12.46
N ALA A 201 1.44 -18.66 -12.00
CA ALA A 201 0.95 -17.58 -12.85
C ALA A 201 2.05 -16.57 -13.19
N ALA A 202 2.93 -16.26 -12.23
CA ALA A 202 4.03 -15.32 -12.39
C ALA A 202 5.27 -15.84 -11.65
N PRO A 203 6.49 -15.62 -12.16
CA PRO A 203 7.72 -16.11 -11.55
C PRO A 203 7.95 -15.57 -10.13
N GLU A 204 7.50 -14.35 -9.86
CA GLU A 204 7.62 -13.69 -8.55
C GLU A 204 6.88 -14.44 -7.44
N LEU A 205 5.81 -15.18 -7.80
CA LEU A 205 5.01 -15.94 -6.83
C LEU A 205 5.80 -17.10 -6.21
N ALA A 206 6.82 -17.64 -6.91
CA ALA A 206 7.61 -18.74 -6.38
C ALA A 206 8.26 -18.41 -5.03
N GLY A 207 8.67 -17.15 -4.82
CA GLY A 207 9.29 -16.71 -3.58
C GLY A 207 8.34 -16.74 -2.36
N LEU A 208 7.03 -16.79 -2.56
CA LEU A 208 6.06 -16.86 -1.46
C LEU A 208 6.10 -18.20 -0.72
N THR A 209 6.58 -19.27 -1.35
CA THR A 209 6.78 -20.57 -0.70
C THR A 209 8.03 -20.55 0.18
N ASP A 210 9.08 -19.84 -0.25
CA ASP A 210 10.37 -19.76 0.44
C ASP A 210 10.33 -18.77 1.62
N GLY A 211 9.45 -17.76 1.54
CA GLY A 211 9.21 -16.78 2.58
C GLY A 211 9.89 -15.43 2.33
N PRO A 212 10.13 -14.63 3.39
CA PRO A 212 10.40 -13.20 3.26
C PRO A 212 11.75 -12.92 2.59
N ALA A 213 12.77 -13.75 2.79
CA ALA A 213 14.08 -13.55 2.18
C ALA A 213 14.03 -13.52 0.64
N THR A 214 13.08 -14.25 0.03
CA THR A 214 12.91 -14.31 -1.42
C THR A 214 11.81 -13.37 -1.92
N SER A 215 10.71 -13.25 -1.17
CA SER A 215 9.51 -12.51 -1.61
C SER A 215 9.38 -11.09 -1.05
N GLY A 216 10.07 -10.77 0.05
CA GLY A 216 9.80 -9.57 0.86
C GLY A 216 8.48 -9.66 1.65
N VAL A 217 7.76 -10.78 1.60
CA VAL A 217 6.48 -10.97 2.30
C VAL A 217 6.71 -11.83 3.54
N PHE A 218 6.34 -11.31 4.71
CA PHE A 218 6.47 -12.01 5.99
C PHE A 218 5.35 -13.05 6.21
N ALA A 219 5.22 -13.96 5.26
CA ALA A 219 4.42 -15.17 5.32
C ALA A 219 5.04 -16.23 4.39
N ARG A 220 4.74 -17.51 4.66
CA ARG A 220 4.95 -18.59 3.70
C ARG A 220 3.60 -19.11 3.22
N VAL A 221 3.48 -19.37 1.93
CA VAL A 221 2.30 -20.00 1.34
C VAL A 221 2.61 -21.48 1.13
N GLY A 222 1.92 -22.35 1.87
CA GLY A 222 2.07 -23.80 1.72
C GLY A 222 1.48 -24.33 0.41
N ASP A 223 1.80 -25.58 0.07
CA ASP A 223 1.35 -26.21 -1.19
C ASP A 223 -0.19 -26.23 -1.35
N ARG A 224 -0.91 -26.26 -0.23
CA ARG A 224 -2.39 -26.23 -0.22
C ARG A 224 -2.96 -24.81 -0.18
N GLY A 225 -2.10 -23.79 -0.21
CA GLY A 225 -2.46 -22.38 -0.09
C GLY A 225 -2.69 -21.90 1.34
N ASP A 226 -2.33 -22.70 2.35
CA ASP A 226 -2.31 -22.26 3.74
C ASP A 226 -1.29 -21.14 3.94
N ILE A 227 -1.70 -20.07 4.61
CA ILE A 227 -0.87 -18.89 4.85
C ILE A 227 -0.26 -19.01 6.24
N ALA A 228 1.03 -19.30 6.31
CA ALA A 228 1.80 -19.31 7.55
C ALA A 228 2.42 -17.92 7.78
N PRO A 229 1.83 -17.06 8.62
CA PRO A 229 2.34 -15.72 8.84
C PRO A 229 3.59 -15.74 9.73
N LEU A 230 4.49 -14.78 9.51
CA LEU A 230 5.76 -14.67 10.21
C LEU A 230 5.87 -13.32 10.93
N ASP A 231 6.64 -13.29 12.00
CA ASP A 231 7.05 -12.03 12.63
C ASP A 231 8.17 -11.33 11.85
N ALA A 232 8.57 -10.15 12.31
CA ALA A 232 9.63 -9.37 11.67
C ALA A 232 11.02 -10.06 11.67
N ALA A 233 11.23 -11.08 12.51
CA ALA A 233 12.44 -11.90 12.49
C ALA A 233 12.37 -13.01 11.43
N GLY A 234 11.19 -13.28 10.86
CA GLY A 234 10.95 -14.38 9.93
C GLY A 234 10.54 -15.68 10.64
N GLU A 235 10.22 -15.60 11.92
CA GLU A 235 9.85 -16.73 12.77
C GLU A 235 8.33 -16.93 12.77
N THR A 236 7.91 -18.19 12.88
CA THR A 236 6.50 -18.53 12.99
C THR A 236 6.00 -18.25 14.40
N LEU A 237 4.88 -17.55 14.52
CA LEU A 237 4.14 -17.45 15.78
C LEU A 237 3.12 -18.61 15.86
N VAL A 238 2.95 -19.25 17.03
CA VAL A 238 1.93 -20.30 17.27
C VAL A 238 0.57 -19.72 16.95
N GLN A 239 -0.02 -20.19 15.86
CA GLN A 239 -1.39 -19.92 15.46
C GLN A 239 -2.19 -21.20 15.69
N THR A 240 -3.35 -21.08 16.35
CA THR A 240 -4.26 -22.21 16.59
C THR A 240 -5.27 -22.40 15.46
N ASP A 241 -5.33 -21.47 14.51
CA ASP A 241 -6.16 -21.57 13.30
C ASP A 241 -5.48 -20.86 12.12
N LEU A 242 -5.05 -21.64 11.11
CA LEU A 242 -4.47 -21.16 9.85
C LEU A 242 -5.39 -21.47 8.65
N LEU A 243 -6.58 -22.03 8.91
CA LEU A 243 -7.43 -22.56 7.86
C LEU A 243 -8.32 -21.46 7.27
N GLY A 244 -8.33 -21.35 5.95
CA GLY A 244 -9.22 -20.44 5.23
C GLY A 244 -8.74 -18.98 5.19
N ASP A 245 -7.49 -18.71 5.51
CA ASP A 245 -6.94 -17.35 5.44
C ASP A 245 -6.69 -16.89 4.00
N GLY A 246 -6.94 -15.61 3.77
CA GLY A 246 -6.55 -14.92 2.55
C GLY A 246 -5.22 -14.20 2.70
N LEU A 247 -4.59 -13.87 1.57
CA LEU A 247 -3.39 -13.03 1.50
C LEU A 247 -3.56 -11.96 0.43
N VAL A 248 -3.20 -10.73 0.77
CA VAL A 248 -2.98 -9.62 -0.17
C VAL A 248 -1.54 -9.18 -0.01
N ALA A 249 -0.73 -9.32 -1.06
CA ALA A 249 0.67 -8.93 -1.06
C ALA A 249 1.09 -8.31 -2.40
N ALA A 250 2.20 -7.56 -2.38
CA ALA A 250 2.84 -7.01 -3.54
C ALA A 250 4.28 -7.53 -3.62
N LEU A 251 4.73 -7.83 -4.83
CA LEU A 251 6.03 -8.43 -5.13
C LEU A 251 6.68 -7.64 -6.26
N TRP A 252 7.99 -7.44 -6.17
CA TRP A 252 8.74 -6.76 -7.20
C TRP A 252 10.22 -7.13 -7.15
N ASP A 253 10.79 -7.42 -8.32
CA ASP A 253 12.20 -7.78 -8.47
C ASP A 253 13.14 -6.58 -8.64
N GLY A 254 12.58 -5.36 -8.67
CA GLY A 254 13.31 -4.11 -8.90
C GLY A 254 13.34 -3.64 -10.36
N SER A 255 12.91 -4.45 -11.32
CA SER A 255 13.10 -4.13 -12.75
C SER A 255 11.86 -4.39 -13.60
N SER A 256 11.13 -5.46 -13.33
CA SER A 256 9.94 -5.88 -14.07
C SER A 256 8.69 -5.16 -13.59
N SER A 257 7.54 -5.49 -14.18
CA SER A 257 6.27 -4.92 -13.71
C SER A 257 5.91 -5.54 -12.35
N PRO A 258 5.55 -4.74 -11.33
CA PRO A 258 5.17 -5.28 -10.03
C PRO A 258 3.98 -6.25 -10.14
N VAL A 259 3.99 -7.26 -9.27
CA VAL A 259 2.94 -8.27 -9.17
C VAL A 259 2.23 -8.13 -7.84
N TRP A 260 0.93 -7.88 -7.90
CA TRP A 260 0.04 -8.00 -6.76
C TRP A 260 -0.61 -9.38 -6.77
N VAL A 261 -0.70 -10.00 -5.62
CA VAL A 261 -1.34 -11.31 -5.44
C VAL A 261 -2.48 -11.20 -4.43
N VAL A 262 -3.60 -11.82 -4.77
CA VAL A 262 -4.77 -11.97 -3.90
C VAL A 262 -5.14 -13.45 -3.90
N THR A 263 -4.79 -14.14 -2.82
CA THR A 263 -4.79 -15.61 -2.79
C THR A 263 -5.28 -16.18 -1.46
N GLY A 264 -5.39 -17.49 -1.40
CA GLY A 264 -5.81 -18.30 -0.26
C GLY A 264 -5.91 -19.77 -0.68
N PRO A 265 -6.25 -20.69 0.25
CA PRO A 265 -6.36 -22.12 -0.07
C PRO A 265 -7.55 -22.44 -1.00
N GLU A 266 -8.58 -21.61 -0.98
CA GLU A 266 -9.85 -21.83 -1.70
C GLU A 266 -10.57 -20.51 -2.00
N ASP A 267 -11.57 -20.55 -2.89
CA ASP A 267 -12.25 -19.34 -3.38
C ASP A 267 -12.93 -18.52 -2.26
N GLY A 268 -13.35 -19.14 -1.17
CA GLY A 268 -13.90 -18.43 -0.01
C GLY A 268 -12.86 -17.50 0.65
N ALA A 269 -11.64 -18.00 0.85
CA ALA A 269 -10.51 -17.23 1.37
C ALA A 269 -10.07 -16.13 0.40
N VAL A 270 -10.03 -16.45 -0.91
CA VAL A 270 -9.72 -15.47 -1.97
C VAL A 270 -10.77 -14.36 -2.00
N SER A 271 -12.06 -14.68 -1.85
CA SER A 271 -13.13 -13.70 -1.77
C SER A 271 -12.96 -12.74 -0.59
N ALA A 272 -12.58 -13.26 0.59
CA ALA A 272 -12.26 -12.45 1.75
C ALA A 272 -11.04 -11.54 1.51
N ALA A 273 -10.00 -12.05 0.86
CA ALA A 273 -8.83 -11.26 0.46
C ALA A 273 -9.18 -10.14 -0.54
N VAL A 274 -10.02 -10.44 -1.53
CA VAL A 274 -10.55 -9.45 -2.49
C VAL A 274 -11.35 -8.35 -1.77
N ALA A 275 -12.14 -8.70 -0.75
CA ALA A 275 -12.88 -7.70 0.02
C ALA A 275 -11.94 -6.67 0.70
N ALA A 276 -10.73 -7.11 1.07
CA ALA A 276 -9.66 -6.31 1.67
C ALA A 276 -8.91 -5.42 0.68
N LEU A 277 -9.17 -5.49 -0.64
CA LEU A 277 -8.62 -4.53 -1.63
C LEU A 277 -9.27 -3.14 -1.50
N ASN A 278 -8.92 -2.42 -0.44
CA ASN A 278 -9.36 -1.05 -0.20
C ASN A 278 -8.35 -0.32 0.70
N ALA A 279 -8.30 1.01 0.59
CA ALA A 279 -7.33 1.82 1.32
C ALA A 279 -7.38 1.63 2.85
N PRO A 280 -8.55 1.61 3.53
CA PRO A 280 -8.60 1.37 4.98
C PRO A 280 -7.99 0.04 5.43
N ALA A 281 -8.18 -1.03 4.66
CA ALA A 281 -7.66 -2.36 5.00
C ALA A 281 -6.15 -2.51 4.74
N LEU A 282 -5.60 -1.75 3.79
CA LEU A 282 -4.22 -1.91 3.34
C LEU A 282 -3.27 -0.83 3.86
N ALA A 283 -3.76 0.37 4.18
CA ALA A 283 -2.94 1.54 4.51
C ALA A 283 -1.85 1.24 5.55
N GLY A 284 -0.59 1.52 5.16
CA GLY A 284 0.57 1.45 6.04
C GLY A 284 0.95 0.03 6.42
N ARG A 285 0.79 -0.92 5.50
CA ARG A 285 1.09 -2.34 5.71
C ARG A 285 1.97 -2.84 4.58
N ALA A 286 2.98 -3.65 4.90
CA ALA A 286 3.81 -4.27 3.88
C ALA A 286 3.00 -5.31 3.10
N ALA A 287 2.33 -6.21 3.80
CA ALA A 287 1.33 -7.14 3.27
C ALA A 287 0.20 -7.34 4.28
N VAL A 288 -0.86 -8.04 3.87
CA VAL A 288 -2.03 -8.33 4.71
C VAL A 288 -2.45 -9.79 4.61
N ARG A 289 -2.55 -10.45 5.76
CA ARG A 289 -3.30 -11.70 5.92
C ARG A 289 -4.76 -11.35 6.25
N VAL A 290 -5.72 -12.08 5.70
CA VAL A 290 -7.14 -11.89 5.97
C VAL A 290 -7.68 -13.08 6.74
N VAL A 291 -7.98 -12.86 8.02
CA VAL A 291 -8.46 -13.89 8.96
C VAL A 291 -9.86 -13.53 9.40
N ALA A 292 -10.82 -14.45 9.22
CA ALA A 292 -12.23 -14.22 9.57
C ALA A 292 -12.76 -12.87 9.00
N GLY A 293 -12.36 -12.53 7.77
CA GLY A 293 -12.74 -11.30 7.08
C GLY A 293 -12.04 -10.01 7.56
N ARG A 294 -11.07 -10.11 8.49
CA ARG A 294 -10.31 -8.97 9.00
C ARG A 294 -8.90 -8.96 8.43
N ALA A 295 -8.50 -7.80 7.92
CA ALA A 295 -7.14 -7.56 7.47
C ALA A 295 -6.20 -7.41 8.68
N GLN A 296 -5.27 -8.35 8.83
CA GLN A 296 -4.17 -8.35 9.79
C GLN A 296 -2.87 -7.98 9.07
N PRO A 297 -2.05 -7.04 9.60
CA PRO A 297 -0.79 -6.67 8.97
C PRO A 297 0.22 -7.82 9.00
N LEU A 298 1.10 -7.86 8.00
CA LEU A 298 2.31 -8.66 8.00
C LEU A 298 3.53 -7.72 7.87
N PRO A 299 4.64 -7.96 8.60
CA PRO A 299 4.85 -9.04 9.58
C PRO A 299 3.90 -8.99 10.78
N LEU A 300 3.68 -10.15 11.40
CA LEU A 300 2.92 -10.25 12.64
C LEU A 300 3.70 -9.72 13.83
N ARG A 301 2.97 -9.21 14.81
CA ARG A 301 3.55 -8.77 16.08
C ARG A 301 3.22 -9.75 17.20
N GLU A 302 4.13 -9.78 18.18
CA GLU A 302 3.89 -10.48 19.43
C GLU A 302 2.64 -9.89 20.13
N GLY A 303 1.65 -10.74 20.41
CA GLY A 303 0.37 -10.34 21.01
C GLY A 303 -0.78 -10.10 20.01
N GLU A 304 -0.50 -9.97 18.71
CA GLU A 304 -1.53 -9.95 17.65
C GLU A 304 -1.91 -11.41 17.30
N ILE A 305 -2.70 -12.08 18.16
CA ILE A 305 -3.08 -13.51 18.09
C ILE A 305 -1.99 -14.36 17.41
N GLY A 306 -0.95 -14.66 18.18
CA GLY A 306 0.12 -15.60 17.87
C GLY A 306 1.00 -15.70 19.11
N ARG A 307 1.02 -16.84 19.80
CA ARG A 307 1.89 -17.05 20.98
C ARG A 307 3.23 -17.59 20.48
N LYS A 308 4.39 -17.22 21.04
CA LYS A 308 5.67 -17.75 20.59
C LYS A 308 5.73 -19.28 20.75
N VAL A 309 6.34 -20.02 19.80
CA VAL A 309 6.67 -21.44 20.03
C VAL A 309 7.90 -21.44 20.94
N ASP A 310 7.74 -21.81 22.20
CA ASP A 310 8.89 -22.04 23.07
C ASP A 310 9.53 -23.38 22.70
N GLY A 311 10.71 -23.34 22.09
CA GLY A 311 11.68 -24.44 22.02
C GLY A 311 11.29 -25.67 21.17
N SER A 312 12.03 -25.88 20.08
CA SER A 312 12.28 -27.21 19.51
C SER A 312 13.78 -27.40 19.33
#